data_AF-A0A2P2KSW9-F1
#
_entry.id   AF-A0A2P2KSW9-F1
#
_cell.length_a   1.000
_cell.length_b   1.000
_cell.length_c   1.000
_cell.angle_alpha   90.00
_cell.angle_beta   90.00
_cell.angle_gamma   90.00
#
_symmetry.space_group_name_H-M   'P 1'
#
loop_
_entity.id
_entity.type
_entity.pdbx_description
1 polymer ?
#
loop_
_entity_poly.entity_id
_entity_poly.type
_entity_poly.pdbx_seq_one_letter_code
_entity_poly.pdbx_strand_id
1 'polypeptide(L)'
;MVAKKVRDSLPLKLSTHWEVSMTSEVVLRAISLNTSGSMNSEDTSFISADEESRTSIDLEEKEKHPEIFQTLKESFLSAFKMMDRELRMHASIDCFCSGTTAVTLIKQGQFLIVGNVGDSRAVLGMRDKDDSLLPVQLTVDLKPDLPVEAERIRKCKGRVFALRDEPEVARVWLPKNDSPGLAMARAFGDFCLKDFGLISVPDISYRCLTERDEFIVLATDGVGAN
;
A
#
# COMPACT_ATOMS: atom_id res chain seq x y z
N MET A 1 19.07 -9.56 6.76
CA MET A 1 19.74 -8.23 6.86
C MET A 1 19.03 -7.15 6.06
N VAL A 2 18.55 -7.43 4.85
CA VAL A 2 17.75 -6.51 4.02
C VAL A 2 16.53 -5.96 4.77
N ALA A 3 15.70 -6.84 5.35
CA ALA A 3 14.53 -6.45 6.15
C ALA A 3 14.84 -5.45 7.27
N LYS A 4 15.92 -5.70 8.04
CA LYS A 4 16.38 -4.80 9.10
C LYS A 4 16.76 -3.42 8.53
N LYS A 5 17.50 -3.39 7.42
CA LYS A 5 17.91 -2.15 6.77
C LYS A 5 16.72 -1.34 6.26
N VAL A 6 15.73 -2.00 5.64
CA VAL A 6 14.47 -1.36 5.19
C VAL A 6 13.70 -0.81 6.38
N ARG A 7 13.46 -1.62 7.41
CA ARG A 7 12.77 -1.20 8.64
C ARG A 7 13.40 0.04 9.28
N ASP A 8 14.73 0.06 9.38
CA ASP A 8 15.45 1.13 10.07
C ASP A 8 15.63 2.40 9.20
N SER A 9 15.57 2.29 7.85
CA SER A 9 15.90 3.41 6.94
C SER A 9 14.72 3.95 6.11
N LEU A 10 13.71 3.13 5.82
CA LEU A 10 12.55 3.54 5.02
C LEU A 10 11.70 4.63 5.70
N PRO A 11 11.41 4.56 7.03
CA PRO A 11 10.67 5.62 7.71
C PRO A 11 11.37 6.98 7.63
N LEU A 12 12.70 7.01 7.73
CA LEU A 12 13.49 8.24 7.61
C LEU A 12 13.35 8.87 6.21
N LYS A 13 13.38 8.04 5.15
CA LYS A 13 13.19 8.51 3.77
C LYS A 13 11.80 9.09 3.55
N LEU A 14 10.78 8.41 4.09
CA LEU A 14 9.41 8.90 4.04
C LEU A 14 9.27 10.23 4.77
N SER A 15 9.85 10.38 5.97
CA SER A 15 9.84 11.65 6.72
C SER A 15 10.50 12.77 5.91
N THR A 16 11.67 12.53 5.32
CA THR A 16 12.37 13.56 4.53
C THR A 16 11.57 14.03 3.32
N HIS A 17 10.91 13.12 2.61
CA HIS A 17 10.06 13.50 1.46
C HIS A 17 8.77 14.19 1.92
N TRP A 18 8.19 13.72 3.03
CA TRP A 18 7.00 14.30 3.63
C TRP A 18 7.21 15.73 4.11
N GLU A 19 8.27 15.99 4.88
CA GLU A 19 8.56 17.32 5.44
C GLU A 19 8.79 18.36 4.34
N VAL A 20 9.48 17.99 3.26
CA VAL A 20 9.67 18.86 2.08
C VAL A 20 8.32 19.18 1.44
N SER A 21 7.46 18.17 1.29
CA SER A 21 6.12 18.30 0.73
C SER A 21 5.15 19.10 1.62
N MET A 22 5.31 19.06 2.95
CA MET A 22 4.50 19.78 3.93
C MET A 22 4.74 21.29 3.93
N THR A 23 5.87 21.77 3.41
CA THR A 23 6.13 23.22 3.30
C THR A 23 5.23 23.94 2.30
N SER A 24 4.45 23.19 1.50
CA SER A 24 3.41 23.74 0.64
C SER A 24 2.24 24.29 1.49
N GLU A 25 1.98 25.59 1.37
CA GLU A 25 0.98 26.35 2.12
C GLU A 25 -0.43 25.73 2.10
N VAL A 26 -0.75 24.99 1.02
CA VAL A 26 -2.06 24.33 0.83
C VAL A 26 -2.22 23.10 1.72
N VAL A 27 -1.15 22.35 1.96
CA VAL A 27 -1.21 21.13 2.78
C VAL A 27 -1.29 21.46 4.27
N LEU A 28 -0.61 22.54 4.69
CA LEU A 28 -0.74 23.08 6.05
C LEU A 28 -2.17 23.52 6.37
N ARG A 29 -2.89 24.10 5.40
CA ARG A 29 -4.32 24.46 5.58
C ARG A 29 -5.21 23.24 5.70
N ALA A 30 -5.00 22.20 4.88
CA ALA A 30 -5.77 20.95 4.96
C ALA A 30 -5.58 20.22 6.30
N ILE A 31 -4.35 20.20 6.83
CA ILE A 31 -4.06 19.62 8.16
C ILE A 31 -4.69 20.45 9.28
N SER A 32 -4.59 21.79 9.17
CA SER A 32 -5.12 22.70 10.19
C SER A 32 -6.64 22.57 10.32
N LEU A 33 -7.37 22.53 9.19
CA LEU A 33 -8.83 22.36 9.16
C LEU A 33 -9.28 21.06 9.83
N ASN A 34 -8.52 19.98 9.64
CA ASN A 34 -8.81 18.68 10.27
C ASN A 34 -8.46 18.62 11.76
N THR A 35 -7.60 19.52 12.24
CA THR A 35 -7.23 19.61 13.66
C THR A 35 -8.27 20.44 14.44
N SER A 36 -9.00 21.33 13.75
CA SER A 36 -10.03 22.21 14.33
C SER A 36 -11.48 21.72 14.18
N GLY A 37 -11.73 20.64 13.43
CA GLY A 37 -13.06 20.12 13.13
C GLY A 37 -13.64 19.22 14.23
N SER A 38 -13.82 19.75 15.45
CA SER A 38 -14.65 19.13 16.49
C SER A 38 -15.40 20.23 17.22
N MET A 39 -16.44 20.77 16.58
CA MET A 39 -17.49 21.55 17.24
C MET A 39 -18.82 21.36 16.48
N ASN A 40 -19.85 21.01 17.24
CA ASN A 40 -21.21 20.67 16.85
C ASN A 40 -21.92 21.75 16.01
N SER A 41 -22.88 21.32 15.17
CA SER A 41 -24.14 22.05 14.97
C SER A 41 -25.19 21.13 14.35
N GLU A 42 -26.28 20.97 15.08
CA GLU A 42 -27.55 20.40 14.64
C GLU A 42 -28.31 21.35 13.71
N ASP A 43 -29.32 20.77 13.04
CA ASP A 43 -30.53 21.35 12.45
C ASP A 43 -30.46 22.34 11.29
N THR A 44 -31.02 21.98 10.13
CA THR A 44 -32.40 22.42 9.76
C THR A 44 -32.96 21.61 8.57
N SER A 45 -34.27 21.36 8.63
CA SER A 45 -35.10 20.52 7.76
C SER A 45 -35.89 21.30 6.69
N PHE A 46 -36.58 20.55 5.81
CA PHE A 46 -37.70 20.90 4.88
C PHE A 46 -37.32 21.33 3.43
N ILE A 47 -37.96 20.95 2.29
CA ILE A 47 -39.24 20.30 1.93
C ILE A 47 -39.24 19.71 0.47
N SER A 48 -39.89 18.53 0.31
CA SER A 48 -40.76 17.93 -0.75
C SER A 48 -40.50 17.81 -2.28
N ALA A 49 -40.76 16.57 -2.76
CA ALA A 49 -41.66 16.07 -3.83
C ALA A 49 -41.26 16.01 -5.33
N ASP A 50 -41.29 14.75 -5.83
CA ASP A 50 -41.68 14.20 -7.16
C ASP A 50 -40.93 14.71 -8.42
N GLU A 51 -40.58 13.93 -9.45
CA GLU A 51 -41.03 12.63 -9.97
C GLU A 51 -39.98 12.12 -11.01
N GLU A 52 -40.27 10.98 -11.63
CA GLU A 52 -39.40 9.96 -12.21
C GLU A 52 -38.55 10.32 -13.46
N SER A 53 -37.32 9.81 -13.56
CA SER A 53 -36.79 9.23 -14.83
C SER A 53 -35.52 8.40 -14.62
N ARG A 54 -35.63 7.11 -14.92
CA ARG A 54 -34.55 6.12 -14.96
C ARG A 54 -33.59 6.45 -16.11
N THR A 55 -32.39 6.91 -15.79
CA THR A 55 -31.20 6.67 -16.62
C THR A 55 -30.04 6.38 -15.68
N SER A 56 -29.51 5.16 -15.76
CA SER A 56 -28.29 4.73 -15.07
C SER A 56 -27.10 5.49 -15.65
N ILE A 57 -26.80 6.64 -15.05
CA ILE A 57 -25.55 7.35 -15.29
C ILE A 57 -24.58 6.87 -14.22
N ASP A 58 -23.58 6.15 -14.70
CA ASP A 58 -22.36 5.78 -14.02
C ASP A 58 -21.61 7.09 -13.66
N LEU A 59 -22.01 7.71 -12.56
CA LEU A 59 -21.27 8.81 -11.96
C LEU A 59 -20.31 8.16 -10.97
N GLU A 60 -19.12 7.85 -11.47
CA GLU A 60 -17.92 7.81 -10.67
C GLU A 60 -17.92 9.06 -9.79
N GLU A 61 -18.27 8.92 -8.53
CA GLU A 61 -17.93 9.87 -7.49
C GLU A 61 -16.39 9.91 -7.46
N LYS A 62 -15.82 10.77 -8.29
CA LYS A 62 -14.48 11.31 -8.09
C LYS A 62 -14.52 12.03 -6.75
N GLU A 63 -14.37 11.27 -5.68
CA GLU A 63 -13.90 11.81 -4.41
C GLU A 63 -12.72 12.69 -4.76
N LYS A 64 -12.87 13.99 -4.52
CA LYS A 64 -11.76 14.93 -4.56
C LYS A 64 -10.79 14.49 -3.48
N HIS A 65 -9.93 13.53 -3.79
CA HIS A 65 -8.87 13.14 -2.88
C HIS A 65 -8.10 14.43 -2.56
N PRO A 66 -7.99 14.80 -1.28
CA PRO A 66 -7.35 16.05 -0.92
C PRO A 66 -5.94 16.04 -1.51
N GLU A 67 -5.43 17.19 -1.98
CA GLU A 67 -4.11 17.31 -2.65
C GLU A 67 -2.96 16.69 -1.83
N ILE A 68 -3.17 16.58 -0.52
CA ILE A 68 -2.32 15.85 0.43
C ILE A 68 -2.09 14.38 0.03
N PHE A 69 -3.09 13.69 -0.54
CA PHE A 69 -2.96 12.31 -0.97
C PHE A 69 -1.99 12.16 -2.13
N GLN A 70 -2.11 13.00 -3.16
CA GLN A 70 -1.20 12.94 -4.30
C GLN A 70 0.24 13.21 -3.86
N THR A 71 0.42 14.19 -2.98
CA THR A 71 1.71 14.55 -2.39
C THR A 71 2.31 13.40 -1.56
N LEU A 72 1.49 12.76 -0.71
CA LEU A 72 1.88 11.58 0.06
C LEU A 72 2.24 10.40 -0.85
N LYS A 73 1.43 10.16 -1.87
CA LYS A 73 1.64 9.09 -2.85
C LYS A 73 2.99 9.27 -3.54
N GLU A 74 3.32 10.47 -3.99
CA GLU A 74 4.62 10.79 -4.58
C GLU A 74 5.77 10.59 -3.60
N SER A 75 5.58 10.95 -2.33
CA SER A 75 6.55 10.72 -1.26
C SER A 75 6.83 9.22 -1.05
N PHE A 76 5.80 8.39 -1.03
CA PHE A 76 5.94 6.92 -0.98
C PHE A 76 6.68 6.38 -2.20
N LEU A 77 6.27 6.78 -3.41
CA LEU A 77 6.92 6.34 -4.64
C LEU A 77 8.42 6.70 -4.66
N SER A 78 8.76 7.93 -4.25
CA SER A 78 10.15 8.39 -4.19
C SER A 78 10.95 7.67 -3.10
N ALA A 79 10.40 7.55 -1.89
CA ALA A 79 11.08 6.89 -0.77
C ALA A 79 11.35 5.40 -1.05
N PHE A 80 10.37 4.68 -1.61
CA PHE A 80 10.54 3.27 -1.97
C PHE A 80 11.58 3.12 -3.09
N LYS A 81 11.52 3.95 -4.14
CA LYS A 81 12.54 3.96 -5.19
C LYS A 81 13.94 4.24 -4.65
N MET A 82 14.09 5.21 -3.75
CA MET A 82 15.36 5.54 -3.11
C MET A 82 15.86 4.39 -2.23
N MET A 83 14.98 3.77 -1.45
CA MET A 83 15.33 2.63 -0.59
C MET A 83 15.84 1.44 -1.40
N ASP A 84 15.15 1.08 -2.48
CA ASP A 84 15.57 -0.04 -3.35
C ASP A 84 16.89 0.27 -4.08
N ARG A 85 17.09 1.52 -4.51
CA ARG A 85 18.37 1.96 -5.09
C ARG A 85 19.52 1.86 -4.09
N GLU A 86 19.31 2.27 -2.84
CA GLU A 86 20.33 2.16 -1.80
C GLU A 86 20.69 0.72 -1.49
N LEU A 87 19.70 -0.18 -1.44
CA LEU A 87 19.94 -1.61 -1.27
C LEU A 87 20.82 -2.17 -2.39
N ARG A 88 20.59 -1.76 -3.64
CA ARG A 88 21.40 -2.19 -4.79
C ARG A 88 22.87 -1.80 -4.67
N MET A 89 23.14 -0.65 -4.05
CA MET A 89 24.49 -0.11 -3.88
C MET A 89 25.18 -0.59 -2.59
N HIS A 90 24.48 -1.35 -1.75
CA HIS A 90 24.97 -1.70 -0.42
C HIS A 90 25.98 -2.85 -0.46
N ALA A 91 27.28 -2.54 -0.41
CA ALA A 91 28.35 -3.52 -0.59
C ALA A 91 28.41 -4.64 0.47
N SER A 92 27.89 -4.40 1.68
CA SER A 92 27.98 -5.36 2.80
C SER A 92 26.75 -6.24 3.01
N ILE A 93 25.69 -6.04 2.22
CA ILE A 93 24.45 -6.83 2.31
C ILE A 93 24.19 -7.42 0.93
N ASP A 94 24.24 -8.76 0.82
CA ASP A 94 23.78 -9.42 -0.39
C ASP A 94 22.28 -9.18 -0.54
N CYS A 95 21.91 -8.31 -1.47
CA CYS A 95 20.54 -8.02 -1.85
C CYS A 95 20.18 -8.65 -3.21
N PHE A 96 21.08 -9.42 -3.82
CA PHE A 96 20.87 -9.99 -5.16
C PHE A 96 19.85 -11.13 -5.11
N CYS A 97 20.00 -12.02 -4.14
CA CYS A 97 19.07 -13.13 -3.85
C CYS A 97 18.39 -13.00 -2.48
N SER A 98 18.45 -11.80 -1.87
CA SER A 98 17.75 -11.51 -0.62
C SER A 98 16.88 -10.29 -0.82
N GLY A 99 15.60 -10.44 -0.50
CA GLY A 99 14.64 -9.35 -0.46
C GLY A 99 13.87 -9.29 0.84
N THR A 100 12.91 -8.37 0.86
CA THR A 100 11.96 -8.19 1.96
C THR A 100 10.67 -7.59 1.44
N THR A 101 9.58 -7.98 2.08
CA THR A 101 8.31 -7.26 2.03
C THR A 101 8.41 -5.97 2.83
N ALA A 102 7.44 -5.07 2.65
CA ALA A 102 7.19 -3.97 3.56
C ALA A 102 5.74 -3.50 3.44
N VAL A 103 5.05 -3.43 4.58
CA VAL A 103 3.81 -2.67 4.74
C VAL A 103 4.12 -1.46 5.59
N THR A 104 3.87 -0.27 5.06
CA THR A 104 4.22 1.01 5.70
C THR A 104 3.01 1.91 5.79
N LEU A 105 2.82 2.56 6.94
CA LEU A 105 1.68 3.43 7.19
C LEU A 105 2.18 4.79 7.65
N ILE A 106 1.54 5.84 7.15
CA ILE A 106 1.65 7.20 7.70
C ILE A 106 0.26 7.63 8.13
N LYS A 107 0.13 8.04 9.40
CA LYS A 107 -1.09 8.59 9.97
C LYS A 107 -0.87 10.06 10.31
N GLN A 108 -1.61 10.95 9.67
CA GLN A 108 -1.61 12.39 9.95
C GLN A 108 -3.04 12.83 10.35
N GLY A 109 -3.27 13.01 11.65
CA GLY A 109 -4.63 13.26 12.15
C GLY A 109 -5.55 12.07 11.80
N GLN A 110 -6.63 12.34 11.06
CA GLN A 110 -7.55 11.33 10.54
C GLN A 110 -7.07 10.69 9.22
N PHE A 111 -6.08 11.27 8.55
CA PHE A 111 -5.62 10.72 7.27
C PHE A 111 -4.68 9.54 7.48
N LEU A 112 -4.99 8.43 6.82
CA LEU A 112 -4.15 7.25 6.76
C LEU A 112 -3.75 6.98 5.31
N ILE A 113 -2.46 6.82 5.08
CA ILE A 113 -1.94 6.27 3.82
C ILE A 113 -1.17 4.99 4.10
N VAL A 114 -1.38 4.00 3.25
CA VAL A 114 -0.76 2.67 3.36
C VAL A 114 -0.01 2.39 2.06
N GLY A 115 1.24 1.95 2.18
CA GLY A 115 2.05 1.48 1.06
C GLY A 115 2.49 0.05 1.30
N ASN A 116 2.16 -0.86 0.37
CA ASN A 116 2.50 -2.27 0.43
C ASN A 116 3.45 -2.68 -0.71
N VAL A 117 4.51 -3.42 -0.37
CA VAL A 117 5.25 -4.28 -1.29
C VAL A 117 5.35 -5.68 -0.69
N GLY A 118 4.81 -6.66 -1.40
CA GLY A 118 4.83 -8.07 -1.01
C GLY A 118 3.50 -8.58 -0.48
N ASP A 119 3.57 -9.58 0.40
CA ASP A 119 2.46 -10.36 0.95
C ASP A 119 2.30 -10.19 2.47
N SER A 120 2.98 -9.21 3.06
CA SER A 120 2.65 -8.73 4.40
C SER A 120 1.33 -7.93 4.37
N ARG A 121 0.62 -7.88 5.50
CA ARG A 121 -0.76 -7.37 5.56
C ARG A 121 -0.94 -6.29 6.61
N ALA A 122 -1.80 -5.33 6.30
CA ALA A 122 -2.44 -4.43 7.25
C ALA A 122 -3.96 -4.70 7.31
N VAL A 123 -4.47 -4.84 8.53
CA VAL A 123 -5.90 -5.02 8.82
C VAL A 123 -6.31 -4.01 9.88
N LEU A 124 -7.39 -3.29 9.61
CA LEU A 124 -8.03 -2.34 10.52
C LEU A 124 -9.14 -3.03 11.32
N GLY A 125 -9.11 -2.92 12.63
CA GLY A 125 -10.24 -3.23 13.50
C GLY A 125 -11.17 -2.03 13.60
N MET A 126 -12.40 -2.16 13.12
CA MET A 126 -13.42 -1.10 13.14
C MET A 126 -14.66 -1.59 13.90
N ARG A 127 -15.34 -0.71 14.64
CA ARG A 127 -16.66 -0.98 15.22
C ARG A 127 -17.77 -0.74 14.20
N ASP A 128 -18.70 -1.68 14.12
CA ASP A 128 -19.91 -1.50 13.33
C ASP A 128 -20.97 -0.67 14.07
N LYS A 129 -22.25 -0.77 13.66
CA LYS A 129 -23.35 -0.04 14.31
C LYS A 129 -23.80 -0.69 15.62
N ASP A 130 -23.48 -1.96 15.82
CA ASP A 130 -23.88 -2.78 16.97
C ASP A 130 -22.71 -2.97 17.95
N ASP A 131 -21.68 -2.12 17.84
CA ASP A 131 -20.45 -2.15 18.64
C ASP A 131 -19.64 -3.46 18.51
N SER A 132 -19.84 -4.21 17.42
CA SER A 132 -19.08 -5.42 17.11
C SER A 132 -17.82 -5.08 16.32
N LEU A 133 -16.72 -5.79 16.61
CA LEU A 133 -15.43 -5.57 15.95
C LEU A 133 -15.41 -6.26 14.58
N LEU A 134 -15.26 -5.47 13.51
CA LEU A 134 -15.14 -5.92 12.14
C LEU A 134 -13.72 -5.70 11.60
N PRO A 135 -13.09 -6.72 11.00
CA PRO A 135 -11.82 -6.57 10.32
C PRO A 135 -12.02 -5.96 8.92
N VAL A 136 -11.28 -4.91 8.60
CA VAL A 136 -11.20 -4.32 7.27
C VAL A 136 -9.78 -4.44 6.72
N GLN A 137 -9.65 -5.17 5.62
CA GLN A 137 -8.36 -5.36 4.96
C GLN A 137 -7.92 -4.06 4.28
N LEU A 138 -6.73 -3.57 4.64
CA LEU A 138 -6.16 -2.33 4.10
C LEU A 138 -5.19 -2.58 2.92
N THR A 139 -4.66 -3.81 2.81
CA THR A 139 -3.68 -4.21 1.79
C THR A 139 -4.04 -5.57 1.20
N VAL A 140 -3.78 -5.76 -0.08
CA VAL A 140 -3.90 -7.05 -0.76
C VAL A 140 -2.51 -7.66 -0.97
N ASP A 141 -2.37 -8.97 -0.76
CA ASP A 141 -1.13 -9.68 -1.06
C ASP A 141 -0.79 -9.53 -2.53
N LEU A 142 0.40 -9.02 -2.82
CA LEU A 142 0.84 -8.77 -4.20
C LEU A 142 1.41 -10.05 -4.80
N LYS A 143 0.54 -11.03 -5.03
CA LYS A 143 0.89 -12.35 -5.56
C LYS A 143 1.23 -12.31 -7.06
N PRO A 144 2.15 -13.18 -7.54
CA PRO A 144 2.58 -13.22 -8.94
C PRO A 144 1.48 -13.50 -9.97
N ASP A 145 0.40 -14.16 -9.59
CA ASP A 145 -0.72 -14.57 -10.44
C ASP A 145 -1.84 -13.53 -10.54
N LEU A 146 -1.79 -12.45 -9.77
CA LEU A 146 -2.70 -11.31 -9.95
C LEU A 146 -2.59 -10.79 -11.40
N PRO A 147 -3.70 -10.50 -12.10
CA PRO A 147 -3.67 -10.21 -13.54
C PRO A 147 -2.65 -9.14 -13.96
N VAL A 148 -2.63 -8.01 -13.25
CA VAL A 148 -1.72 -6.88 -13.52
C VAL A 148 -0.26 -7.25 -13.25
N GLU A 149 -0.01 -8.01 -12.19
CA GLU A 149 1.34 -8.44 -11.81
C GLU A 149 1.87 -9.48 -12.80
N ALA A 150 1.06 -10.49 -13.11
CA ALA A 150 1.38 -11.56 -14.03
C ALA A 150 1.61 -11.05 -15.45
N GLU A 151 0.83 -10.08 -15.91
CA GLU A 151 1.04 -9.41 -17.19
C GLU A 151 2.39 -8.70 -17.23
N ARG A 152 2.73 -7.92 -16.19
CA ARG A 152 4.03 -7.24 -16.08
C ARG A 152 5.19 -8.25 -16.11
N ILE A 153 5.09 -9.32 -15.31
CA ILE A 153 6.14 -10.35 -15.23
C ILE A 153 6.37 -10.99 -16.60
N ARG A 154 5.30 -11.39 -17.30
CA ARG A 154 5.40 -11.98 -18.64
C ARG A 154 5.96 -11.00 -19.68
N LYS A 155 5.58 -9.72 -19.63
CA LYS A 155 6.15 -8.65 -20.48
C LYS A 155 7.66 -8.50 -20.26
N CYS A 156 8.14 -8.70 -19.03
CA CYS A 156 9.55 -8.72 -18.68
C CYS A 156 10.24 -10.07 -18.90
N LYS A 157 9.61 -11.01 -19.62
CA LYS A 157 10.11 -12.38 -19.90
C LYS A 157 10.26 -13.27 -18.66
N GLY A 158 9.81 -12.82 -17.49
CA GLY A 158 9.69 -13.67 -16.31
C GLY A 158 8.57 -14.69 -16.50
N ARG A 159 8.61 -15.77 -15.71
CA ARG A 159 7.57 -16.81 -15.73
C ARG A 159 6.78 -16.77 -14.43
N VAL A 160 5.50 -17.11 -14.53
CA VAL A 160 4.59 -17.20 -13.38
C VAL A 160 3.92 -18.56 -13.41
N PHE A 161 4.19 -19.39 -12.41
CA PHE A 161 3.52 -20.66 -12.18
C PHE A 161 3.76 -21.15 -10.76
N ALA A 162 2.90 -22.06 -10.29
CA ALA A 162 3.02 -22.74 -9.01
C ALA A 162 3.77 -24.06 -9.16
N LEU A 163 4.44 -24.52 -8.10
CA LEU A 163 5.05 -25.85 -8.08
C LEU A 163 3.96 -26.92 -8.04
N ARG A 164 4.26 -28.13 -8.53
CA ARG A 164 3.29 -29.25 -8.51
C ARG A 164 2.85 -29.62 -7.10
N ASP A 165 3.77 -29.56 -6.14
CA ASP A 165 3.52 -29.90 -4.74
C ASP A 165 2.89 -28.73 -3.95
N GLU A 166 2.88 -27.52 -4.52
CA GLU A 166 2.30 -26.30 -3.92
C GLU A 166 1.44 -25.53 -4.95
N PRO A 167 0.33 -26.11 -5.46
CA PRO A 167 -0.43 -25.55 -6.57
C PRO A 167 -1.08 -24.19 -6.27
N GLU A 168 -1.22 -23.84 -4.99
CA GLU A 168 -1.81 -22.58 -4.53
C GLU A 168 -0.80 -21.43 -4.41
N VAL A 169 0.50 -21.72 -4.55
CA VAL A 169 1.59 -20.75 -4.37
C VAL A 169 2.21 -20.41 -5.72
N ALA A 170 1.63 -19.41 -6.39
CA ALA A 170 2.22 -18.85 -7.60
C ALA A 170 3.56 -18.16 -7.30
N ARG A 171 4.57 -18.43 -8.13
CA ARG A 171 5.92 -17.89 -7.97
C ARG A 171 6.40 -17.19 -9.24
N VAL A 172 7.24 -16.17 -9.08
CA VAL A 172 8.04 -15.56 -10.14
C VAL A 172 9.30 -16.38 -10.34
N TRP A 173 9.63 -16.68 -11.60
CA TRP A 173 10.80 -17.46 -11.97
C TRP A 173 11.61 -16.79 -13.08
N LEU A 174 12.91 -17.10 -13.14
CA LEU A 174 13.77 -16.70 -14.26
C LEU A 174 13.29 -17.30 -15.59
N PRO A 175 13.58 -16.66 -16.75
CA PRO A 175 13.10 -17.13 -18.05
C PRO A 175 13.57 -18.54 -18.43
N LYS A 176 14.77 -18.93 -17.99
CA LYS A 176 15.44 -20.18 -18.39
C LYS A 176 15.66 -21.17 -17.24
N ASN A 177 15.30 -20.80 -16.02
CA ASN A 177 15.59 -21.60 -14.84
C ASN A 177 14.47 -21.48 -13.81
N ASP A 178 14.11 -22.59 -13.16
CA ASP A 178 13.12 -22.64 -12.08
C ASP A 178 13.79 -22.23 -10.75
N SER A 179 14.50 -21.11 -10.75
CA SER A 179 15.11 -20.52 -9.55
C SER A 179 15.56 -19.08 -9.79
N PRO A 180 15.46 -18.18 -8.79
CA PRO A 180 14.70 -18.38 -7.55
C PRO A 180 13.19 -18.33 -7.81
N GLY A 181 12.41 -19.02 -6.96
CA GLY A 181 10.96 -19.06 -7.02
C GLY A 181 10.32 -18.16 -5.97
N LEU A 182 10.12 -16.88 -6.29
CA LEU A 182 9.62 -15.90 -5.32
C LEU A 182 8.09 -15.83 -5.31
N ALA A 183 7.46 -16.03 -4.14
CA ALA A 183 6.00 -16.11 -3.99
C ALA A 183 5.27 -14.75 -3.98
N MET A 184 5.98 -13.66 -4.28
CA MET A 184 5.46 -12.30 -4.33
C MET A 184 5.95 -11.58 -5.59
N ALA A 185 5.14 -10.67 -6.11
CA ALA A 185 5.40 -9.93 -7.34
C ALA A 185 6.09 -8.57 -7.11
N ARG A 186 6.10 -8.10 -5.86
CA ARG A 186 6.73 -6.86 -5.44
C ARG A 186 7.53 -7.07 -4.16
N ALA A 187 8.76 -6.57 -4.13
CA ALA A 187 9.64 -6.64 -2.98
C ALA A 187 10.77 -5.61 -3.10
N PHE A 188 11.39 -5.29 -1.96
CA PHE A 188 12.72 -4.68 -1.94
C PHE A 188 13.80 -5.74 -2.08
N GLY A 189 14.95 -5.41 -2.69
CA GLY A 189 16.01 -6.39 -2.90
C GLY A 189 15.66 -7.41 -3.99
N ASP A 190 16.10 -8.66 -3.87
CA ASP A 190 15.90 -9.70 -4.91
C ASP A 190 16.27 -9.21 -6.33
N PHE A 191 17.42 -8.54 -6.45
CA PHE A 191 17.83 -7.91 -7.71
C PHE A 191 17.96 -8.88 -8.89
N CYS A 192 18.12 -10.18 -8.62
CA CYS A 192 18.10 -11.22 -9.65
C CYS A 192 16.77 -11.31 -10.42
N LEU A 193 15.65 -10.86 -9.84
CA LEU A 193 14.31 -10.92 -10.45
C LEU A 193 13.79 -9.57 -10.97
N LYS A 194 14.49 -8.46 -10.70
CA LYS A 194 14.02 -7.10 -11.06
C LYS A 194 13.86 -6.90 -12.56
N ASP A 195 14.78 -7.46 -13.35
CA ASP A 195 14.71 -7.40 -14.82
C ASP A 195 13.63 -8.34 -15.40
N PHE A 196 13.01 -9.17 -14.56
CA PHE A 196 12.02 -10.18 -14.93
C PHE A 196 10.63 -9.89 -14.31
N GLY A 197 10.40 -8.65 -13.90
CA GLY A 197 9.07 -8.14 -13.51
C GLY A 197 8.81 -8.02 -12.02
N LEU A 198 9.78 -8.36 -11.16
CA LEU A 198 9.75 -7.95 -9.76
C LEU A 198 9.97 -6.44 -9.66
N ILE A 199 9.15 -5.72 -8.88
CA ILE A 199 9.29 -4.28 -8.69
C ILE A 199 9.23 -3.91 -7.21
N SER A 200 9.81 -2.77 -6.84
CA SER A 200 9.73 -2.17 -5.48
C SER A 200 8.70 -1.05 -5.39
N VAL A 201 7.87 -0.87 -6.42
CA VAL A 201 6.83 0.16 -6.45
C VAL A 201 5.67 -0.27 -5.54
N PRO A 202 5.36 0.49 -4.47
CA PRO A 202 4.28 0.12 -3.56
C PRO A 202 2.91 0.21 -4.23
N ASP A 203 2.02 -0.69 -3.84
CA ASP A 203 0.59 -0.45 -3.95
C ASP A 203 0.18 0.53 -2.83
N ILE A 204 -0.48 1.63 -3.20
CA ILE A 204 -0.74 2.75 -2.28
C ILE A 204 -2.25 2.97 -2.18
N SER A 205 -2.76 2.90 -0.96
CA SER A 205 -4.16 3.19 -0.63
C SER A 205 -4.27 4.31 0.41
N TYR A 206 -5.40 5.00 0.39
CA TYR A 206 -5.71 6.07 1.32
C TYR A 206 -7.06 5.84 1.98
N ARG A 207 -7.16 6.23 3.25
CA ARG A 207 -8.39 6.15 4.04
C ARG A 207 -8.47 7.36 4.98
N CYS A 208 -9.66 7.94 5.09
CA CYS A 208 -9.98 8.84 6.19
C CYS A 208 -10.48 7.99 7.36
N LEU A 209 -9.78 8.06 8.49
CA LEU A 209 -10.13 7.36 9.71
C LEU A 209 -11.31 8.03 10.41
N THR A 210 -12.14 7.22 11.04
CA THR A 210 -13.28 7.67 11.84
C THR A 210 -13.11 7.23 13.30
N GLU A 211 -13.96 7.72 14.20
CA GLU A 211 -13.97 7.30 15.61
C GLU A 211 -14.26 5.81 15.80
N ARG A 212 -14.83 5.14 14.79
CA ARG A 212 -15.08 3.70 14.81
C ARG A 212 -13.84 2.88 14.51
N ASP A 213 -12.81 3.49 13.94
CA ASP A 213 -11.57 2.81 13.58
C ASP A 213 -10.65 2.72 14.82
N GLU A 214 -10.57 1.55 15.46
CA GLU A 214 -9.94 1.40 16.77
C GLU A 214 -8.43 1.15 16.71
N PHE A 215 -8.00 0.18 15.90
CA PHE A 215 -6.60 -0.23 15.84
C PHE A 215 -6.23 -0.83 14.50
N ILE A 216 -4.95 -0.78 14.14
CA ILE A 216 -4.41 -1.41 12.93
C ILE A 216 -3.40 -2.46 13.33
N VAL A 217 -3.54 -3.65 12.77
CA VAL A 217 -2.60 -4.76 12.91
C VAL A 217 -1.73 -4.83 11.66
N LEU A 218 -0.42 -4.81 11.85
CA LEU A 218 0.57 -5.05 10.80
C LEU A 218 1.23 -6.39 11.07
N ALA A 219 1.21 -7.27 10.07
CA ALA A 219 1.72 -8.61 10.21
C ALA A 219 2.43 -9.07 8.94
N THR A 220 3.46 -9.89 9.12
CA THR A 220 4.01 -10.71 8.03
C THR A 220 3.10 -11.91 7.78
N ASP A 221 3.20 -12.50 6.60
CA ASP A 221 2.49 -13.73 6.17
C ASP A 221 2.54 -14.91 7.15
N GLY A 222 3.60 -15.00 7.98
CA GLY A 222 3.71 -16.00 9.06
C GLY A 222 2.64 -15.92 10.16
N VAL A 223 1.89 -14.82 10.24
CA VAL A 223 0.75 -14.67 11.17
C VAL A 223 -0.54 -14.81 10.35
N GLY A 224 -1.04 -16.04 10.24
CA GLY A 224 -2.25 -16.34 9.45
C GLY A 224 -2.18 -17.63 8.63
N ALA A 225 -1.08 -18.38 8.68
CA ALA A 225 -1.03 -19.76 8.21
C ALA A 225 -1.82 -20.66 9.19
N ASN A 226 -3.14 -20.70 9.02
CA ASN A 226 -4.03 -21.73 9.56
C ASN A 226 -4.59 -22.55 8.39
#